data_AF-A0A9R1B1C7-F1
#
_entry.id   AF-A0A9R1B1C7-F1
#
_cell.length_a   1.000
_cell.length_b   1.000
_cell.length_c   1.000
_cell.angle_alpha   90.00
_cell.angle_beta   90.00
_cell.angle_gamma   90.00
#
_symmetry.space_group_name_H-M   'P 1'
#
loop_
_entity.id
_entity.type
_entity.pdbx_description
1 polymer ?
#
loop_
_entity_poly.entity_id
_entity_poly.type
_entity_poly.pdbx_seq_one_letter_code
_entity_poly.pdbx_strand_id
1 'polypeptide(L)'
;MKDLAGLGHLFVVAFLFHFSSFMVLPAITDVTMEAVCPGRDECSVAIYLSGFQNAITGLGALVVTPIVGNLSDKYGRKALMTLPVTVAILPLFILACNRSEVYFYAYYVMKILAGIFCEGSIHCLSLAYVVKKHQIYQSNYCTKFK
;
A
#
# COMPACT_ATOMS: atom_id res chain seq x y z
N MET A 1 18.60 17.15 15.30
CA MET A 1 18.76 15.69 15.47
C MET A 1 17.46 14.95 15.76
N LYS A 2 16.52 15.50 16.56
CA LYS A 2 15.21 14.86 16.86
C LYS A 2 14.35 14.56 15.61
N ASP A 3 14.38 15.43 14.59
CA ASP A 3 13.67 15.19 13.33
C ASP A 3 14.25 14.04 12.49
N LEU A 4 15.55 13.76 12.64
CA LEU A 4 16.22 12.66 11.93
C LEU A 4 15.89 11.30 12.55
N ALA A 5 15.69 11.25 13.87
CA ALA A 5 15.23 10.05 14.57
C ALA A 5 13.76 9.71 14.24
N GLY A 6 12.89 10.73 14.19
CA GLY A 6 11.49 10.54 13.77
C GLY A 6 11.35 10.08 12.32
N LEU A 7 12.29 10.48 11.46
CA LEU A 7 12.37 10.02 10.08
C LEU A 7 12.77 8.56 9.97
N GLY A 8 13.78 8.12 10.73
CA GLY A 8 14.17 6.71 10.77
C GLY A 8 12.99 5.82 11.14
N HIS A 9 12.16 6.26 12.09
CA HIS A 9 10.95 5.54 12.50
C HIS A 9 9.90 5.42 11.37
N LEU A 10 9.79 6.44 10.51
CA LEU A 10 8.87 6.44 9.38
C LEU A 10 9.35 5.51 8.26
N PHE A 11 10.66 5.54 7.99
CA PHE A 11 11.32 4.67 7.03
C PHE A 11 11.23 3.21 7.43
N VAL A 12 11.50 2.88 8.70
CA VAL A 12 11.45 1.50 9.21
C VAL A 12 10.06 0.90 9.06
N VAL A 13 9.00 1.66 9.38
CA VAL A 13 7.63 1.15 9.24
C VAL A 13 7.23 0.97 7.77
N ALA A 14 7.58 1.91 6.90
CA ALA A 14 7.32 1.77 5.46
C ALA A 14 8.05 0.56 4.87
N PHE A 15 9.30 0.33 5.29
CA PHE A 15 10.09 -0.82 4.89
C PHE A 15 9.48 -2.15 5.36
N LEU A 16 9.13 -2.26 6.65
CA LEU A 16 8.50 -3.47 7.20
C LEU A 16 7.17 -3.78 6.51
N PHE A 17 6.38 -2.75 6.23
CA PHE A 17 5.11 -2.88 5.54
C PHE A 17 5.28 -3.39 4.10
N HIS A 18 6.24 -2.85 3.35
CA HIS A 18 6.55 -3.35 2.01
C HIS A 18 7.08 -4.78 2.04
N PHE A 19 8.00 -5.07 2.96
CA PHE A 19 8.55 -6.41 3.11
C PHE A 19 7.43 -7.44 3.36
N SER A 20 6.52 -7.14 4.29
CA SER A 20 5.36 -8.00 4.55
C SER A 20 4.45 -8.15 3.34
N SER A 21 4.19 -7.06 2.60
CA SER A 21 3.35 -7.08 1.42
C SER A 21 3.93 -7.95 0.29
N PHE A 22 5.24 -7.87 0.06
CA PHE A 22 5.91 -8.67 -0.96
C PHE A 22 5.99 -10.16 -0.60
N MET A 23 6.13 -10.51 0.68
CA MET A 23 6.10 -11.92 1.10
C MET A 23 4.73 -12.58 0.91
N VAL A 24 3.66 -11.79 0.98
CA VAL A 24 2.28 -12.28 0.89
C VAL A 24 1.87 -12.59 -0.56
N LEU A 25 2.42 -11.88 -1.55
CA LEU A 25 2.13 -12.08 -2.98
C LEU A 25 2.23 -13.55 -3.46
N PRO A 26 3.36 -14.26 -3.28
CA PRO A 26 3.50 -15.65 -3.74
C PRO A 26 2.59 -16.63 -2.99
N ALA A 27 2.37 -16.41 -1.70
CA ALA A 27 1.49 -17.27 -0.89
C ALA A 27 0.04 -17.20 -1.36
N ILE A 28 -0.43 -16.01 -1.78
CA ILE A 28 -1.80 -15.85 -2.33
C ILE A 28 -1.93 -16.56 -3.66
N THR A 29 -0.94 -16.43 -4.55
CA THR A 29 -1.01 -17.09 -5.86
C THR A 29 -1.04 -18.59 -5.72
N ASP A 30 -0.31 -19.16 -4.76
CA ASP A 30 -0.31 -20.61 -4.48
C ASP A 30 -1.70 -21.10 -4.05
N VAL A 31 -2.33 -20.43 -3.07
CA VAL A 31 -3.69 -20.81 -2.61
C VAL A 31 -4.77 -20.57 -3.68
N THR A 32 -4.57 -19.60 -4.56
CA THR A 32 -5.47 -19.28 -5.66
C THR A 32 -5.37 -20.33 -6.77
N MET A 33 -4.16 -20.78 -7.08
CA MET A 33 -3.92 -21.83 -8.08
C MET A 33 -4.59 -23.13 -7.67
N GLU A 34 -4.49 -23.49 -6.38
CA GLU A 34 -5.14 -24.69 -5.84
C GLU A 34 -6.69 -24.60 -5.85
N ALA A 35 -7.25 -23.40 -5.66
CA ALA A 35 -8.70 -23.19 -5.62
C ALA A 35 -9.34 -23.02 -7.02
N VAL A 36 -8.66 -22.38 -7.97
CA VAL A 36 -9.24 -22.00 -9.27
C VAL A 36 -8.98 -23.05 -10.35
N CYS A 37 -7.94 -23.88 -10.22
CA CYS A 37 -7.57 -24.89 -11.20
C CYS A 37 -7.50 -26.30 -10.59
N PRO A 38 -8.63 -27.02 -10.42
CA PRO A 38 -8.60 -28.44 -10.10
C PRO A 38 -8.20 -29.22 -11.36
N GLY A 39 -6.89 -29.38 -11.60
CA GLY A 39 -6.33 -30.32 -12.58
C GLY A 39 -6.38 -29.89 -14.05
N ARG A 40 -6.15 -28.61 -14.38
CA ARG A 40 -5.93 -28.18 -15.77
C ARG A 40 -4.72 -27.24 -15.87
N ASP A 41 -3.86 -27.50 -16.84
CA ASP A 41 -2.49 -26.92 -16.95
C ASP A 41 -2.46 -25.46 -17.48
N GLU A 42 -3.62 -24.91 -17.86
CA GLU A 42 -3.76 -23.63 -18.58
C GLU A 42 -4.64 -22.65 -17.76
N CYS A 43 -4.07 -22.05 -16.71
CA CYS A 43 -4.79 -21.16 -15.80
C CYS A 43 -4.83 -19.70 -16.33
N SER A 44 -5.38 -19.49 -17.53
CA SER A 44 -5.48 -18.17 -18.18
C SER A 44 -6.35 -17.16 -17.38
N VAL A 45 -7.32 -17.67 -16.62
CA VAL A 45 -8.20 -16.87 -15.75
C VAL A 45 -7.41 -16.16 -14.65
N ALA A 46 -6.35 -16.77 -14.09
CA ALA A 46 -5.53 -16.16 -13.05
C ALA A 46 -4.76 -14.93 -13.57
N ILE A 47 -4.28 -15.01 -14.81
CA ILE A 47 -3.61 -13.88 -15.48
C ILE A 47 -4.62 -12.74 -15.70
N TYR A 48 -5.83 -13.05 -16.14
CA TYR A 48 -6.87 -12.03 -16.34
C TYR A 48 -7.30 -11.37 -15.02
N LEU A 49 -7.47 -12.16 -13.96
CA LEU A 49 -7.84 -11.66 -12.63
C LEU A 49 -6.75 -10.78 -12.01
N SER A 50 -5.48 -11.15 -12.17
CA SER A 50 -4.34 -10.36 -11.67
C SER A 50 -4.14 -9.07 -12.47
N GLY A 51 -4.29 -9.12 -13.80
CA GLY A 51 -4.25 -7.94 -14.65
C GLY A 51 -5.38 -6.94 -14.33
N PHE A 52 -6.60 -7.45 -14.13
CA PHE A 52 -7.74 -6.63 -13.72
C PHE A 52 -7.54 -6.01 -12.33
N GLN A 53 -7.02 -6.80 -11.39
CA GLN A 53 -6.71 -6.33 -10.04
C GLN A 53 -5.69 -5.18 -10.07
N ASN A 54 -4.60 -5.33 -10.82
CA ASN A 54 -3.58 -4.29 -10.95
C ASN A 54 -4.12 -3.03 -11.65
N ALA A 55 -4.95 -3.19 -12.69
CA ALA A 55 -5.54 -2.06 -13.40
C ALA A 55 -6.47 -1.24 -12.51
N ILE A 56 -7.37 -1.88 -11.74
CA ILE A 56 -8.25 -1.18 -10.80
C ILE A 56 -7.44 -0.55 -9.67
N THR A 57 -6.45 -1.27 -9.15
CA THR A 57 -5.63 -0.77 -8.04
C THR A 57 -4.87 0.49 -8.45
N GLY A 58 -4.23 0.49 -9.61
CA GLY A 58 -3.51 1.65 -10.14
C GLY A 58 -4.43 2.83 -10.46
N LEU A 59 -5.60 2.58 -11.07
CA LEU A 59 -6.58 3.63 -11.35
C LEU A 59 -7.16 4.22 -10.06
N GLY A 60 -7.50 3.36 -9.09
CA GLY A 60 -8.00 3.77 -7.79
C GLY A 60 -6.95 4.55 -7.00
N ALA A 61 -5.69 4.13 -7.04
CA ALA A 61 -4.59 4.84 -6.39
C ALA A 61 -4.46 6.27 -6.93
N LEU A 62 -4.60 6.48 -8.24
CA LEU A 62 -4.51 7.81 -8.85
C LEU A 62 -5.59 8.77 -8.32
N VAL A 63 -6.80 8.28 -8.04
CA VAL A 63 -7.91 9.08 -7.48
C VAL A 63 -7.78 9.25 -5.97
N VAL A 64 -7.37 8.21 -5.24
CA VAL A 64 -7.33 8.21 -3.78
C VAL A 64 -6.11 8.96 -3.24
N THR A 65 -4.98 8.96 -3.95
CA THR A 65 -3.74 9.67 -3.54
C THR A 65 -3.95 11.16 -3.23
N PRO A 66 -4.60 11.98 -4.08
CA PRO A 66 -4.82 13.40 -3.77
C PRO A 66 -5.78 13.61 -2.58
N ILE A 67 -6.80 12.75 -2.44
CA ILE A 67 -7.76 12.81 -1.33
C ILE A 67 -7.07 12.48 -0.01
N VAL A 68 -6.28 11.41 0.00
CA VAL A 68 -5.47 10.99 1.15
C VAL A 68 -4.43 12.04 1.50
N GLY A 69 -3.83 12.70 0.51
CA GLY A 69 -2.92 13.83 0.72
C GLY A 69 -3.57 14.97 1.51
N ASN A 70 -4.76 15.40 1.09
CA ASN A 70 -5.52 16.46 1.79
C ASN A 70 -5.93 16.04 3.22
N LEU A 71 -6.31 14.77 3.42
CA LEU A 71 -6.59 14.24 4.76
C LEU A 71 -5.33 14.18 5.63
N SER A 72 -4.19 13.79 5.04
CA SER A 72 -2.90 13.68 5.73
C SER A 72 -2.41 15.04 6.24
N ASP A 73 -2.64 16.10 5.48
CA ASP A 73 -2.26 17.46 5.86
C ASP A 73 -3.10 18.01 7.02
N LYS A 74 -4.40 17.66 7.08
CA LYS A 74 -5.29 18.03 8.20
C LYS A 74 -5.07 17.19 9.46
N TYR A 75 -4.87 15.88 9.32
CA TYR A 75 -4.83 14.95 10.45
C TYR A 75 -3.43 14.61 10.97
N GLY A 76 -2.36 15.06 10.31
CA GLY A 76 -1.00 15.14 10.86
C GLY A 76 -0.38 13.83 11.38
N ARG A 77 0.60 13.29 10.65
CA ARG A 77 1.66 12.30 11.03
C ARG A 77 1.27 10.96 11.68
N LYS A 78 0.06 10.78 12.23
CA LYS A 78 -0.42 9.51 12.80
C LYS A 78 -1.42 8.81 11.89
N ALA A 79 -2.34 9.55 11.28
CA ALA A 79 -3.34 9.00 10.36
C ALA A 79 -2.71 8.29 9.15
N LEU A 80 -1.57 8.82 8.68
CA LEU A 80 -0.86 8.29 7.52
C LEU A 80 -0.27 6.89 7.78
N MET A 81 -0.01 6.51 9.03
CA MET A 81 0.49 5.17 9.36
C MET A 81 -0.63 4.20 9.74
N THR A 82 -1.61 4.62 10.52
CA THR A 82 -2.67 3.72 10.96
C THR A 82 -3.59 3.30 9.83
N LEU A 83 -3.83 4.18 8.85
CA LEU A 83 -4.76 3.91 7.75
C LEU A 83 -4.26 2.76 6.85
N PRO A 84 -3.04 2.78 6.27
CA PRO A 84 -2.56 1.65 5.46
C PRO A 84 -2.34 0.37 6.27
N VAL A 85 -1.90 0.46 7.53
CA VAL A 85 -1.69 -0.73 8.38
C VAL A 85 -3.01 -1.42 8.70
N THR A 86 -4.05 -0.68 9.07
CA THR A 86 -5.38 -1.27 9.36
C THR A 86 -6.00 -1.89 8.13
N VAL A 87 -5.90 -1.24 6.97
CA VAL A 87 -6.49 -1.76 5.73
C VAL A 87 -5.73 -3.00 5.23
N ALA A 88 -4.42 -3.09 5.44
CA ALA A 88 -3.63 -4.27 5.04
C ALA A 88 -3.84 -5.50 5.94
N ILE A 89 -4.28 -5.33 7.19
CA ILE A 89 -4.57 -6.45 8.10
C ILE A 89 -5.87 -7.18 7.69
N LEU A 90 -6.86 -6.45 7.15
CA LEU A 90 -8.15 -7.01 6.75
C LEU A 90 -8.05 -8.18 5.73
N PRO A 91 -7.35 -8.06 4.60
CA PRO A 91 -7.22 -9.17 3.65
C PRO A 91 -6.47 -10.36 4.25
N LEU A 92 -5.50 -10.13 5.14
CA LEU A 92 -4.79 -11.21 5.82
C LEU A 92 -5.70 -11.99 6.79
N PHE A 93 -6.55 -11.28 7.52
CA PHE A 93 -7.50 -11.88 8.45
C PHE A 93 -8.54 -12.75 7.72
N ILE A 94 -9.06 -12.26 6.59
CA ILE A 94 -10.04 -12.99 5.78
C ILE A 94 -9.44 -14.29 5.24
N LEU A 95 -8.17 -14.27 4.82
CA LEU A 95 -7.47 -15.46 4.33
C LEU A 95 -7.29 -16.53 5.42
N ALA A 96 -7.14 -16.11 6.68
CA ALA A 96 -6.95 -17.00 7.81
C ALA A 96 -8.23 -17.73 8.27
N CYS A 97 -9.42 -17.19 7.98
CA CYS A 97 -10.67 -17.76 8.48
C CYS A 97 -11.06 -19.08 7.79
N ASN A 98 -11.16 -19.10 6.46
CA ASN A 98 -11.60 -20.30 5.72
C ASN A 98 -11.25 -20.23 4.21
N ARG A 99 -10.92 -21.37 3.61
CA ARG A 99 -10.51 -21.52 2.21
C ARG A 99 -11.69 -21.92 1.32
N SER A 100 -12.78 -21.15 1.37
CA SER A 100 -13.95 -21.34 0.50
C SER A 100 -14.05 -20.26 -0.58
N GLU A 101 -14.76 -20.55 -1.67
CA GLU A 101 -14.92 -19.65 -2.84
C GLU A 101 -15.51 -18.29 -2.47
N VAL A 102 -16.37 -18.23 -1.44
CA VAL A 102 -16.98 -16.99 -0.95
C VAL A 102 -15.93 -16.10 -0.26
N TYR A 103 -15.01 -16.70 0.50
CA TYR A 103 -13.91 -15.97 1.12
C TYR A 103 -12.89 -15.52 0.08
N PHE A 104 -12.72 -16.26 -1.01
CA PHE A 104 -11.87 -15.84 -2.13
C PHE A 104 -12.37 -14.53 -2.77
N TYR A 105 -13.68 -14.40 -3.00
CA TYR A 105 -14.26 -13.18 -3.54
C TYR A 105 -14.19 -12.00 -2.57
N ALA A 106 -14.50 -12.23 -1.29
CA ALA A 106 -14.40 -11.21 -0.24
C ALA A 106 -12.96 -10.73 -0.08
N TYR A 107 -12.01 -11.67 -0.09
CA TYR A 107 -10.58 -11.39 -0.08
C TYR A 107 -10.16 -10.54 -1.29
N TYR A 108 -10.63 -10.89 -2.50
CA TYR A 108 -10.28 -10.19 -3.73
C TYR A 108 -10.67 -8.70 -3.69
N VAL A 109 -11.90 -8.40 -3.23
CA VAL A 109 -12.39 -7.02 -3.06
C VAL A 109 -11.59 -6.27 -2.01
N MET A 110 -11.36 -6.88 -0.84
CA MET A 110 -10.61 -6.25 0.24
C MET A 110 -9.14 -6.02 -0.13
N LYS A 111 -8.55 -6.90 -0.94
CA LYS A 111 -7.20 -6.73 -1.48
C LYS A 111 -7.11 -5.55 -2.46
N ILE A 112 -8.12 -5.35 -3.32
CA ILE A 112 -8.18 -4.17 -4.20
C ILE A 112 -8.23 -2.89 -3.36
N LEU A 113 -9.12 -2.85 -2.36
CA LEU A 113 -9.23 -1.72 -1.45
C LEU A 113 -7.89 -1.45 -0.74
N ALA A 114 -7.26 -2.49 -0.18
CA ALA A 114 -5.95 -2.37 0.46
C ALA A 114 -4.85 -1.91 -0.50
N GLY A 115 -4.84 -2.42 -1.73
CA GLY A 115 -3.89 -2.02 -2.76
C GLY A 115 -3.99 -0.53 -3.10
N ILE A 116 -5.22 -0.01 -3.26
CA ILE A 116 -5.47 1.39 -3.62
C ILE A 116 -4.87 2.35 -2.58
N PHE A 117 -5.01 2.02 -1.29
CA PHE A 117 -4.42 2.82 -0.20
C PHE A 117 -2.90 2.64 -0.10
N CYS A 118 -2.41 1.43 -0.37
CA CYS A 118 -1.00 1.05 -0.23
C CYS A 118 -0.10 1.70 -1.31
N GLU A 119 -0.50 1.63 -2.59
CA GLU A 119 0.28 2.18 -3.71
C GLU A 119 0.39 3.72 -3.67
N GLY A 120 -0.71 4.39 -3.34
CA GLY A 120 -0.79 5.84 -3.30
C GLY A 120 -0.03 6.48 -2.13
N SER A 121 -0.04 5.83 -0.97
CA SER A 121 0.56 6.41 0.25
C SER A 121 2.08 6.50 0.15
N ILE A 122 2.74 5.52 -0.46
CA ILE A 122 4.19 5.37 -0.38
C ILE A 122 4.92 6.28 -1.38
N HIS A 123 4.38 6.40 -2.59
CA HIS A 123 4.89 7.34 -3.60
C HIS A 123 4.71 8.79 -3.14
N CYS A 124 3.55 9.12 -2.57
CA CYS A 124 3.26 10.45 -2.04
C CYS A 124 4.17 10.79 -0.85
N LEU A 125 4.42 9.84 0.05
CA LEU A 125 5.34 10.00 1.18
C LEU A 125 6.79 10.28 0.74
N SER A 126 7.29 9.53 -0.23
CA SER A 126 8.64 9.70 -0.76
C SER A 126 8.83 11.08 -1.40
N LEU A 127 7.85 11.51 -2.20
CA LEU A 127 7.85 12.84 -2.84
C LEU A 127 7.71 13.98 -1.83
N ALA A 128 6.76 13.88 -0.90
CA ALA A 128 6.57 14.88 0.16
C ALA A 128 7.83 15.03 1.02
N TYR A 129 8.56 13.93 1.26
CA TYR A 129 9.79 13.95 2.02
C TYR A 129 10.96 14.62 1.26
N VAL A 130 11.14 14.31 -0.03
CA VAL A 130 12.12 14.98 -0.90
C VAL A 130 11.85 16.48 -1.00
N VAL A 131 10.58 16.87 -1.23
CA VAL A 131 10.19 18.28 -1.33
C VAL A 131 10.45 19.01 -0.02
N LYS A 132 10.17 18.40 1.13
CA LYS A 132 10.43 19.03 2.44
C LYS A 132 11.92 19.25 2.69
N LYS A 133 12.78 18.29 2.30
CA LYS A 133 14.25 18.45 2.34
C LYS A 133 14.70 19.59 1.42
N HIS A 134 14.16 19.67 0.22
CA HIS A 134 14.47 20.73 -0.74
C HIS A 134 14.02 22.11 -0.24
N GLN A 135 12.82 22.20 0.34
CA GLN A 135 12.26 23.45 0.87
C GLN A 135 13.02 23.93 2.13
N ILE A 136 13.48 23.02 3.00
CA ILE A 136 14.34 23.35 4.14
C ILE A 136 15.71 23.87 3.67
N TYR A 137 16.27 23.30 2.61
CA TYR A 137 17.53 23.77 2.01
C TYR A 137 17.37 25.19 1.44
N GLN A 138 16.27 25.44 0.72
CA GLN A 138 15.97 26.73 0.10
C GLN A 138 15.64 27.82 1.14
N SER A 139 14.91 27.48 2.21
CA SER A 139 14.65 28.40 3.32
C SER A 139 15.94 28.74 4.09
N ASN A 140 16.82 27.78 4.35
CA ASN A 140 18.11 28.07 5.02
C ASN A 140 19.05 28.90 4.14
N TYR A 141 19.05 28.69 2.81
CA TYR A 141 19.81 29.54 1.89
C TYR A 141 19.28 30.98 1.85
N CYS A 142 17.97 31.18 1.90
CA CYS A 142 17.35 32.50 1.90
C CYS A 142 17.56 33.27 3.22
N THR A 143 17.56 32.56 4.36
CA THR A 143 17.91 33.16 5.66
C THR A 143 19.41 33.45 5.81
N LYS A 144 20.28 32.74 5.08
CA LYS A 144 21.73 33.01 5.07
C LYS A 144 22.14 34.21 4.20
N PHE A 145 21.23 34.73 3.37
CA PHE A 145 21.46 35.82 2.43
C PHE A 145 20.72 37.12 2.82
N LYS A 146 20.30 37.23 4.09
CA LYS A 146 19.73 38.43 4.70
C LYS A 146 20.56 38.81 5.91
#